data_AF-A0A7W1T541-F1
#
_entry.id   AF-A0A7W1T541-F1
#
_cell.length_a   1.000
_cell.length_b   1.000
_cell.length_c   1.000
_cell.angle_alpha   90.00
_cell.angle_beta   90.00
_cell.angle_gamma   90.00
#
_symmetry.space_group_name_H-M   'P 1'
#
loop_
_entity.id
_entity.type
_entity.pdbx_description
1 polymer ?
#
loop_
_entity_poly.entity_id
_entity_poly.type
_entity_poly.pdbx_seq_one_letter_code
_entity_poly.pdbx_strand_id
1 'polypeptide(L)'
;MLWKRIIKWGAPLLPFLGMLLLCLMVVAVFAGTGDDGEQESTMLESTTSSYGSTGLAPEIERFRPIFEKYAQKYGMTAQLNVIMALSMQESGGRVLDVMQSSESIGLPPNSILDPEKSIDVGIQHFKNVFQKAHGDIKLTLQSYNYGGGFIDYVQARGGAYTKELALSFSSYQASKLGWASYGDSSYVDHVMRYLQVTPSAGGTTVASGNFKKVMDEALKYQGNPYVWGGASPASGFDCSGLTSWCYRMAGVQLPRTAQEQFNTAKRVSETEARAGDLVFFSGTYEGKLITHVGIYLGGGKMYNSNDSGIEYSSVTTGYWKAHFYSYGRVLN
;
A
#
# COMPACT_ATOMS: atom_id res chain seq x y z
N MET A 1 39.15 32.70 -49.49
CA MET A 1 38.02 31.88 -49.99
C MET A 1 36.74 32.60 -49.53
N LEU A 2 36.14 33.46 -50.38
CA LEU A 2 35.02 33.12 -51.28
C LEU A 2 33.82 32.53 -50.49
N TRP A 3 32.78 33.32 -50.15
CA TRP A 3 31.57 33.63 -50.97
C TRP A 3 30.66 32.40 -51.22
N LYS A 4 29.30 32.44 -51.19
CA LYS A 4 28.36 33.57 -51.40
C LYS A 4 26.89 33.22 -51.01
N ARG A 5 26.05 34.28 -50.83
CA ARG A 5 24.55 34.42 -50.89
C ARG A 5 23.78 34.28 -49.57
N ILE A 6 22.99 35.23 -49.04
CA ILE A 6 22.15 36.37 -49.53
C ILE A 6 20.94 35.87 -50.35
N ILE A 7 19.68 36.00 -49.89
CA ILE A 7 18.69 37.13 -50.01
C ILE A 7 17.50 36.77 -49.05
N LYS A 8 17.01 37.58 -48.07
CA LYS A 8 16.18 38.82 -48.06
C LYS A 8 14.79 38.66 -48.74
N TRP A 9 13.66 39.27 -48.35
CA TRP A 9 13.20 40.22 -47.31
C TRP A 9 11.66 40.01 -47.13
N GLY A 10 10.99 40.48 -46.07
CA GLY A 10 9.51 40.64 -46.10
C GLY A 10 8.73 40.76 -44.78
N ALA A 11 8.64 41.96 -44.20
CA ALA A 11 7.53 42.39 -43.32
C ALA A 11 6.75 43.51 -44.06
N PRO A 12 5.49 43.87 -43.73
CA PRO A 12 5.27 44.75 -42.57
C PRO A 12 3.83 44.81 -41.92
N LEU A 13 3.76 45.58 -40.82
CA LEU A 13 2.66 46.47 -40.34
C LEU A 13 1.29 45.95 -39.84
N LEU A 14 0.91 46.47 -38.64
CA LEU A 14 -0.46 46.60 -38.11
C LEU A 14 -1.25 47.72 -38.83
N PRO A 15 -2.59 47.71 -38.70
CA PRO A 15 -3.25 48.93 -38.20
C PRO A 15 -4.44 48.73 -37.23
N PHE A 16 -4.86 49.88 -36.70
CA PHE A 16 -5.90 50.25 -35.74
C PHE A 16 -7.36 49.76 -35.93
N LEU A 17 -8.03 49.51 -34.79
CA LEU A 17 -9.27 50.18 -34.28
C LEU A 17 -10.56 50.28 -35.15
N GLY A 18 -11.73 49.91 -34.59
CA GLY A 18 -13.01 50.54 -34.96
C GLY A 18 -14.33 49.79 -34.66
N MET A 19 -15.15 50.37 -33.76
CA MET A 19 -16.64 50.27 -33.56
C MET A 19 -17.33 48.87 -33.48
N LEU A 20 -18.18 48.52 -32.51
CA LEU A 20 -19.23 49.19 -31.68
C LEU A 20 -20.63 49.26 -32.31
N LEU A 21 -21.56 48.43 -31.80
CA LEU A 21 -23.05 48.57 -31.70
C LEU A 21 -23.59 47.23 -31.11
N LEU A 22 -24.64 47.13 -30.28
CA LEU A 22 -25.30 48.09 -29.38
C LEU A 22 -26.17 47.31 -28.35
N CYS A 23 -26.32 47.90 -27.17
CA CYS A 23 -27.24 47.64 -26.04
C CYS A 23 -28.56 46.85 -26.27
N LEU A 24 -28.98 46.13 -25.21
CA LEU A 24 -30.13 46.45 -24.33
C LEU A 24 -29.87 45.76 -22.97
N MET A 25 -29.60 46.49 -21.88
CA MET A 25 -30.54 47.00 -20.85
C MET A 25 -31.21 45.92 -19.95
N VAL A 26 -31.36 46.06 -18.63
CA VAL A 26 -30.70 46.92 -17.60
C VAL A 26 -31.12 46.43 -16.18
N VAL A 27 -30.18 46.41 -15.21
CA VAL A 27 -30.22 46.73 -13.74
C VAL A 27 -31.60 46.68 -13.00
N ALA A 28 -31.78 46.16 -11.77
CA ALA A 28 -30.93 46.04 -10.56
C ALA A 28 -31.32 44.79 -9.69
N VAL A 29 -30.40 44.07 -9.04
CA VAL A 29 -29.78 44.29 -7.70
C VAL A 29 -30.75 44.24 -6.50
N PHE A 30 -30.63 43.21 -5.64
CA PHE A 30 -30.15 43.38 -4.24
C PHE A 30 -29.80 42.05 -3.53
N ALA A 31 -28.60 42.00 -2.94
CA ALA A 31 -28.11 41.19 -1.82
C ALA A 31 -28.49 39.68 -1.69
N GLY A 32 -27.53 38.81 -2.01
CA GLY A 32 -27.40 37.42 -1.55
C GLY A 32 -25.95 36.98 -1.68
N THR A 33 -25.39 36.27 -0.69
CA THR A 33 -23.94 36.09 -0.54
C THR A 33 -23.35 34.98 -1.41
N GLY A 34 -22.51 35.36 -2.37
CA GLY A 34 -21.35 34.63 -2.92
C GLY A 34 -21.43 33.11 -3.06
N ASP A 35 -21.78 32.65 -4.25
CA ASP A 35 -21.43 31.34 -4.80
C ASP A 35 -20.87 31.60 -6.22
N ASP A 36 -19.60 31.30 -6.45
CA ASP A 36 -18.91 31.38 -7.74
C ASP A 36 -18.22 30.04 -7.98
N GLY A 37 -18.68 29.32 -9.01
CA GLY A 37 -18.14 28.02 -9.40
C GLY A 37 -16.95 28.10 -10.37
N GLU A 38 -16.35 26.92 -10.58
CA GLU A 38 -15.38 26.59 -11.63
C GLU A 38 -13.95 27.17 -11.53
N GLN A 39 -13.05 26.35 -10.98
CA GLN A 39 -12.06 25.72 -11.86
C GLN A 39 -11.65 24.32 -11.36
N GLU A 40 -11.78 23.33 -12.23
CA GLU A 40 -11.48 21.93 -11.98
C GLU A 40 -9.96 21.69 -12.01
N SER A 41 -9.31 21.83 -10.85
CA SER A 41 -7.93 21.36 -10.66
C SER A 41 -7.94 19.92 -10.13
N THR A 42 -7.40 18.99 -10.92
CA THR A 42 -7.20 17.58 -10.52
C THR A 42 -6.31 17.50 -9.28
N MET A 43 -6.95 17.35 -8.12
CA MET A 43 -6.25 17.15 -6.85
C MET A 43 -5.52 15.81 -6.87
N LEU A 44 -4.18 15.88 -6.96
CA LEU A 44 -3.31 14.72 -6.82
C LEU A 44 -3.50 14.13 -5.41
N GLU A 45 -4.22 13.01 -5.32
CA GLU A 45 -4.57 12.39 -4.05
C GLU A 45 -3.29 11.90 -3.34
N SER A 46 -2.82 12.70 -2.38
CA SER A 46 -1.61 12.41 -1.60
C SER A 46 -1.87 11.19 -0.72
N THR A 47 -1.52 10.02 -1.26
CA THR A 47 -1.75 8.71 -0.66
C THR A 47 -0.78 8.46 0.50
N THR A 48 -1.04 9.14 1.61
CA THR A 48 -0.46 8.87 2.94
C THR A 48 -1.00 7.54 3.49
N SER A 49 -0.68 6.44 2.78
CA SER A 49 -1.01 5.08 3.18
C SER A 49 -0.23 4.71 4.44
N SER A 50 -0.96 4.41 5.52
CA SER A 50 -0.38 4.19 6.85
C SER A 50 0.07 2.75 7.02
N TYR A 51 1.23 2.39 6.46
CA TYR A 51 1.74 1.02 6.60
C TYR A 51 2.04 0.69 8.08
N GLY A 52 1.51 -0.43 8.56
CA GLY A 52 1.83 -1.03 9.85
C GLY A 52 2.87 -2.12 9.65
N SER A 53 3.92 -2.18 10.49
CA SER A 53 4.94 -3.24 10.39
C SER A 53 4.52 -4.49 11.17
N THR A 54 4.63 -5.68 10.57
CA THR A 54 4.42 -6.96 11.27
C THR A 54 5.50 -7.97 10.90
N GLY A 55 6.03 -8.67 11.91
CA GLY A 55 7.07 -9.68 11.68
C GLY A 55 8.46 -9.10 11.35
N LEU A 56 8.74 -7.85 11.76
CA LEU A 56 10.12 -7.36 11.79
C LEU A 56 10.93 -8.23 12.78
N ALA A 57 12.14 -8.60 12.38
CA ALA A 57 13.01 -9.38 13.25
C ALA A 57 13.50 -8.54 14.45
N PRO A 58 13.73 -9.14 15.64
CA PRO A 58 14.30 -8.45 16.79
C PRO A 58 15.60 -7.69 16.47
N GLU A 59 16.39 -8.18 15.52
CA GLU A 59 17.62 -7.56 15.02
C GLU A 59 17.40 -6.19 14.34
N ILE A 60 16.21 -5.92 13.79
CA ILE A 60 15.77 -4.59 13.30
C ILE A 60 15.08 -3.82 14.42
N GLU A 61 14.19 -4.47 15.17
CA GLU A 61 13.35 -3.83 16.19
C GLU A 61 14.18 -3.14 17.29
N ARG A 62 15.34 -3.71 17.64
CA ARG A 62 16.31 -3.09 18.58
C ARG A 62 16.79 -1.70 18.17
N PHE A 63 16.73 -1.34 16.88
CA PHE A 63 17.12 -0.05 16.38
C PHE A 63 15.95 0.96 16.30
N ARG A 64 14.72 0.58 16.69
CA ARG A 64 13.53 1.45 16.61
C ARG A 64 13.75 2.87 17.16
N PRO A 65 14.39 3.09 18.33
CA PRO A 65 14.62 4.46 18.83
C PRO A 65 15.51 5.31 17.92
N ILE A 66 16.45 4.67 17.20
CA ILE A 66 17.30 5.33 16.22
C ILE A 66 16.50 5.65 14.95
N PHE A 67 15.72 4.69 14.44
CA PHE A 67 14.80 4.94 13.33
C PHE A 67 13.81 6.08 13.63
N GLU A 68 13.23 6.13 14.83
CA GLU A 68 12.32 7.19 15.28
C GLU A 68 13.02 8.57 15.33
N LYS A 69 14.21 8.65 15.94
CA LYS A 69 15.05 9.86 16.00
C LYS A 69 15.30 10.45 14.60
N TYR A 70 15.73 9.61 13.65
CA TYR A 70 16.10 10.07 12.31
C TYR A 70 14.87 10.25 11.39
N ALA A 71 13.81 9.47 11.55
CA ALA A 71 12.53 9.73 10.89
C ALA A 71 11.95 11.08 11.32
N GLN A 72 12.01 11.43 12.62
CA GLN A 72 11.61 12.74 13.12
C GLN A 72 12.50 13.86 12.54
N LYS A 73 13.84 13.71 12.60
CA LYS A 73 14.81 14.67 12.03
C LYS A 73 14.52 15.02 10.57
N TYR A 74 14.08 14.05 9.77
CA TYR A 74 13.86 14.22 8.34
C TYR A 74 12.38 14.38 7.92
N GLY A 75 11.44 14.40 8.87
CA GLY A 75 10.00 14.55 8.61
C GLY A 75 9.34 13.30 8.01
N MET A 76 9.95 12.12 8.19
CA MET A 76 9.53 10.83 7.63
C MET A 76 8.82 9.92 8.65
N THR A 77 8.32 10.47 9.76
CA THR A 77 7.64 9.70 10.83
C THR A 77 6.45 8.89 10.30
N ALA A 78 5.71 9.40 9.32
CA ALA A 78 4.61 8.66 8.68
C ALA A 78 5.07 7.44 7.86
N GLN A 79 6.34 7.41 7.44
CA GLN A 79 6.97 6.34 6.67
C GLN A 79 7.85 5.44 7.53
N LEU A 80 7.93 5.65 8.85
CA LEU A 80 8.79 4.91 9.79
C LEU A 80 8.71 3.39 9.59
N ASN A 81 7.51 2.83 9.55
CA ASN A 81 7.32 1.38 9.38
C ASN A 81 7.79 0.89 8.01
N VAL A 82 7.59 1.68 6.94
CA VAL A 82 8.08 1.37 5.58
C VAL A 82 9.60 1.35 5.55
N ILE A 83 10.24 2.33 6.20
CA ILE A 83 11.69 2.45 6.33
C ILE A 83 12.27 1.26 7.12
N MET A 84 11.62 0.84 8.21
CA MET A 84 12.04 -0.33 8.98
C MET A 84 11.84 -1.65 8.21
N ALA A 85 10.76 -1.78 7.43
CA ALA A 85 10.52 -2.92 6.54
C ALA A 85 11.52 -2.99 5.38
N LEU A 86 11.92 -1.84 4.82
CA LEU A 86 13.01 -1.73 3.86
C LEU A 86 14.32 -2.22 4.48
N SER A 87 14.64 -1.75 5.69
CA SER A 87 15.86 -2.15 6.41
C SER A 87 15.88 -3.65 6.74
N MET A 88 14.70 -4.23 7.01
CA MET A 88 14.52 -5.67 7.17
C MET A 88 14.82 -6.46 5.88
N GLN A 89 14.50 -5.89 4.71
CA GLN A 89 14.86 -6.47 3.41
C GLN A 89 16.35 -6.32 3.09
N GLU A 90 16.97 -5.18 3.42
CA GLU A 90 18.37 -4.88 3.11
C GLU A 90 19.38 -5.72 3.91
N SER A 91 19.19 -5.79 5.24
CA SER A 91 20.17 -6.44 6.14
C SER A 91 19.57 -7.44 7.12
N GLY A 92 18.24 -7.41 7.31
CA GLY A 92 17.59 -8.03 8.45
C GLY A 92 18.15 -7.56 9.81
N GLY A 93 18.87 -6.44 9.87
CA GLY A 93 19.53 -5.91 11.07
C GLY A 93 20.82 -6.62 11.45
N ARG A 94 21.39 -7.47 10.57
CA ARG A 94 22.51 -8.39 10.88
C ARG A 94 23.90 -7.90 10.47
N VAL A 95 24.00 -6.85 9.66
CA VAL A 95 25.26 -6.17 9.32
C VAL A 95 25.28 -4.74 9.86
N LEU A 96 26.48 -4.13 9.93
CA LEU A 96 26.66 -2.79 10.48
C LEU A 96 26.02 -1.71 9.60
N ASP A 97 26.06 -1.85 8.28
CA ASP A 97 25.31 -1.01 7.35
C ASP A 97 23.85 -1.49 7.26
N VAL A 98 23.08 -1.25 8.33
CA VAL A 98 21.70 -1.72 8.54
C VAL A 98 20.75 -1.39 7.38
N MET A 99 20.92 -0.23 6.73
CA MET A 99 20.10 0.20 5.59
C MET A 99 20.78 -0.01 4.22
N GLN A 100 21.93 -0.70 4.16
CA GLN A 100 22.82 -0.81 2.98
C GLN A 100 23.00 0.54 2.26
N SER A 101 23.24 1.58 3.05
CA SER A 101 23.15 2.98 2.59
C SER A 101 24.50 3.56 2.13
N SER A 102 25.61 2.81 2.25
CA SER A 102 26.96 3.24 1.83
C SER A 102 27.00 3.74 0.38
N GLU A 103 26.37 3.02 -0.55
CA GLU A 103 26.38 3.34 -1.97
C GLU A 103 25.62 4.63 -2.29
N SER A 104 24.62 4.99 -1.47
CA SER A 104 23.84 6.22 -1.63
C SER A 104 24.65 7.52 -1.45
N ILE A 105 25.83 7.42 -0.81
CA ILE A 105 26.80 8.49 -0.62
C ILE A 105 28.12 8.25 -1.39
N GLY A 106 28.11 7.31 -2.35
CA GLY A 106 29.26 7.04 -3.22
C GLY A 106 30.38 6.21 -2.58
N LEU A 107 30.11 5.53 -1.47
CA LEU A 107 31.05 4.58 -0.87
C LEU A 107 30.79 3.16 -1.39
N PRO A 108 31.80 2.25 -1.37
CA PRO A 108 31.58 0.84 -1.62
C PRO A 108 30.53 0.21 -0.68
N PRO A 109 29.87 -0.90 -1.06
CA PRO A 109 28.93 -1.61 -0.20
C PRO A 109 29.53 -1.93 1.18
N ASN A 110 28.72 -1.81 2.24
CA ASN A 110 29.11 -2.09 3.64
C ASN A 110 30.29 -1.24 4.19
N SER A 111 30.55 -0.06 3.63
CA SER A 111 31.58 0.87 4.14
C SER A 111 31.19 1.60 5.42
N ILE A 112 29.89 1.78 5.69
CA ILE A 112 29.40 2.38 6.93
C ILE A 112 29.45 1.33 8.06
N LEU A 113 30.40 1.50 8.98
CA LEU A 113 30.61 0.58 10.12
C LEU A 113 29.84 0.97 11.39
N ASP A 114 29.07 2.06 11.36
CA ASP A 114 28.20 2.51 12.44
C ASP A 114 26.72 2.33 12.04
N PRO A 115 25.95 1.45 12.72
CA PRO A 115 24.52 1.30 12.52
C PRO A 115 23.72 2.60 12.64
N GLU A 116 24.09 3.51 13.54
CA GLU A 116 23.39 4.80 13.66
C GLU A 116 23.63 5.66 12.42
N LYS A 117 24.88 5.72 11.94
CA LYS A 117 25.20 6.44 10.71
C LYS A 117 24.53 5.83 9.48
N SER A 118 24.40 4.51 9.40
CA SER A 118 23.67 3.83 8.32
C SER A 118 22.20 4.23 8.30
N ILE A 119 21.55 4.32 9.47
CA ILE A 119 20.16 4.74 9.59
C ILE A 119 19.99 6.23 9.25
N ASP A 120 20.89 7.11 9.70
CA ASP A 120 20.90 8.55 9.33
C ASP A 120 20.98 8.75 7.82
N VAL A 121 21.92 8.07 7.16
CA VAL A 121 22.15 8.17 5.70
C VAL A 121 21.01 7.52 4.92
N GLY A 122 20.57 6.32 5.31
CA GLY A 122 19.50 5.59 4.63
C GLY A 122 18.14 6.32 4.69
N ILE A 123 17.78 6.93 5.83
CA ILE A 123 16.56 7.75 5.91
C ILE A 123 16.70 9.04 5.09
N GLN A 124 17.87 9.68 5.09
CA GLN A 124 18.11 10.84 4.23
C GLN A 124 17.99 10.48 2.74
N HIS A 125 18.52 9.32 2.33
CA HIS A 125 18.39 8.82 0.97
C HIS A 125 16.93 8.50 0.62
N PHE A 126 16.24 7.73 1.47
CA PHE A 126 14.82 7.41 1.31
C PHE A 126 13.97 8.67 1.13
N LYS A 127 14.17 9.69 1.98
CA LYS A 127 13.49 11.00 1.86
C LYS A 127 13.72 11.64 0.49
N ASN A 128 14.97 11.68 0.01
CA ASN A 128 15.31 12.28 -1.27
C ASN A 128 14.68 11.52 -2.46
N VAL A 129 14.60 10.19 -2.39
CA VAL A 129 13.91 9.37 -3.38
C VAL A 129 12.40 9.58 -3.30
N PHE A 130 11.81 9.59 -2.10
CA PHE A 130 10.38 9.81 -1.83
C PHE A 130 9.87 11.15 -2.38
N GLN A 131 10.67 12.21 -2.21
CA GLN A 131 10.37 13.53 -2.79
C GLN A 131 10.41 13.53 -4.32
N LYS A 132 11.37 12.84 -4.95
CA LYS A 132 11.43 12.70 -6.42
C LYS A 132 10.30 11.83 -6.99
N ALA A 133 9.85 10.85 -6.22
CA ALA A 133 8.72 9.98 -6.54
C ALA A 133 7.35 10.63 -6.24
N HIS A 134 7.31 11.93 -5.89
CA HIS A 134 6.08 12.68 -5.54
C HIS A 134 5.23 12.02 -4.45
N GLY A 135 5.85 11.24 -3.57
CA GLY A 135 5.19 10.49 -2.51
C GLY A 135 4.69 9.08 -2.86
N ASP A 136 4.88 8.57 -4.09
CA ASP A 136 4.58 7.17 -4.42
C ASP A 136 5.55 6.24 -3.67
N ILE A 137 5.03 5.54 -2.66
CA ILE A 137 5.79 4.60 -1.83
C ILE A 137 6.35 3.42 -2.65
N LYS A 138 5.62 2.88 -3.62
CA LYS A 138 6.10 1.73 -4.41
C LYS A 138 7.21 2.15 -5.36
N LEU A 139 7.04 3.30 -6.03
CA LEU A 139 8.10 3.90 -6.83
C LEU A 139 9.33 4.22 -5.97
N THR A 140 9.13 4.77 -4.78
CA THR A 140 10.21 5.06 -3.82
C THR A 140 10.98 3.82 -3.43
N LEU A 141 10.29 2.74 -3.04
CA LEU A 141 10.91 1.47 -2.67
C LEU A 141 11.73 0.90 -3.84
N GLN A 142 11.14 0.81 -5.03
CA GLN A 142 11.86 0.27 -6.19
C GLN A 142 13.05 1.15 -6.61
N SER A 143 12.93 2.48 -6.50
CA SER A 143 14.01 3.43 -6.79
C SER A 143 15.07 3.54 -5.69
N TYR A 144 14.82 3.05 -4.48
CA TYR A 144 15.88 2.82 -3.49
C TYR A 144 16.81 1.69 -3.98
N ASN A 145 16.24 0.60 -4.51
CA ASN A 145 17.00 -0.52 -5.06
C ASN A 145 17.63 -0.24 -6.45
N TYR A 146 16.93 0.49 -7.33
CA TYR A 146 17.37 0.77 -8.71
C TYR A 146 18.06 2.11 -8.92
N GLY A 147 18.10 2.96 -7.89
CA GLY A 147 18.49 4.35 -8.01
C GLY A 147 17.47 5.23 -8.73
N GLY A 148 17.74 6.54 -8.73
CA GLY A 148 16.81 7.57 -9.19
C GLY A 148 16.41 7.48 -10.67
N GLY A 149 17.24 6.87 -11.54
CA GLY A 149 16.94 6.74 -12.97
C GLY A 149 15.70 5.87 -13.28
N PHE A 150 15.24 5.06 -12.33
CA PHE A 150 13.96 4.37 -12.46
C PHE A 150 12.75 5.33 -12.36
N ILE A 151 12.86 6.42 -11.60
CA ILE A 151 11.82 7.46 -11.50
C ILE A 151 11.61 8.10 -12.87
N ASP A 152 12.70 8.53 -13.53
CA ASP A 152 12.65 9.14 -14.86
C ASP A 152 12.05 8.17 -15.89
N TYR A 153 12.38 6.87 -15.79
CA TYR A 153 11.85 5.82 -16.66
C TYR A 153 10.34 5.61 -16.51
N VAL A 154 9.82 5.67 -15.28
CA VAL A 154 8.39 5.55 -14.95
C VAL A 154 7.62 6.83 -15.32
N GLN A 155 8.19 8.02 -15.06
CA GLN A 155 7.60 9.31 -15.46
C GLN A 155 7.37 9.39 -16.97
N ALA A 156 8.32 8.90 -17.78
CA ALA A 156 8.17 8.80 -19.24
C ALA A 156 7.13 7.75 -19.71
N ARG A 157 6.50 6.99 -18.80
CA ARG A 157 5.61 5.84 -19.09
C ARG A 157 4.32 5.85 -18.25
N GLY A 158 3.79 7.03 -17.96
CA GLY A 158 2.51 7.20 -17.25
C GLY A 158 2.63 7.52 -15.76
N GLY A 159 3.84 7.64 -15.22
CA GLY A 159 4.10 8.27 -13.91
C GLY A 159 3.83 7.43 -12.67
N ALA A 160 3.16 6.29 -12.78
CA ALA A 160 2.86 5.40 -11.65
C ALA A 160 3.70 4.12 -11.68
N TYR A 161 4.10 3.61 -10.51
CA TYR A 161 4.78 2.31 -10.41
C TYR A 161 3.92 1.16 -10.93
N THR A 162 4.51 0.27 -11.74
CA THR A 162 3.99 -1.08 -11.99
C THR A 162 5.12 -2.12 -11.95
N LYS A 163 4.76 -3.40 -11.73
CA LYS A 163 5.74 -4.49 -11.69
C LYS A 163 6.36 -4.76 -13.06
N GLU A 164 5.60 -4.53 -14.13
CA GLU A 164 6.03 -4.63 -15.53
C GLU A 164 7.06 -3.54 -15.86
N LEU A 165 6.91 -2.33 -15.33
CA LEU A 165 7.91 -1.26 -15.45
C LEU A 165 9.20 -1.62 -14.70
N ALA A 166 9.12 -2.20 -13.49
CA ALA A 166 10.30 -2.68 -12.76
C ALA A 166 11.04 -3.80 -13.53
N LEU A 167 10.31 -4.81 -14.03
CA LEU A 167 10.86 -5.90 -14.84
C LEU A 167 11.54 -5.39 -16.12
N SER A 168 10.87 -4.51 -16.87
CA SER A 168 11.40 -3.97 -18.13
C SER A 168 12.61 -3.05 -17.92
N PHE A 169 12.65 -2.25 -16.84
CA PHE A 169 13.83 -1.47 -16.49
C PHE A 169 15.02 -2.36 -16.12
N SER A 170 14.80 -3.41 -15.32
CA SER A 170 15.84 -4.40 -14.97
C SER A 170 16.45 -5.01 -16.23
N SER A 171 15.62 -5.52 -17.15
CA SER A 171 16.08 -6.11 -18.41
C SER A 171 16.83 -5.12 -19.28
N TYR A 172 16.38 -3.86 -19.34
CA TYR A 172 17.04 -2.80 -20.11
C TYR A 172 18.44 -2.46 -19.56
N GLN A 173 18.57 -2.26 -18.24
CA GLN A 173 19.87 -1.94 -17.62
C GLN A 173 20.83 -3.13 -17.67
N ALA A 174 20.33 -4.35 -17.40
CA ALA A 174 21.13 -5.57 -17.50
C ALA A 174 21.71 -5.74 -18.91
N SER A 175 20.88 -5.59 -19.95
CA SER A 175 21.32 -5.61 -21.36
C SER A 175 22.35 -4.51 -21.67
N LYS A 176 22.11 -3.28 -21.23
CA LYS A 176 23.01 -2.13 -21.44
C LYS A 176 24.38 -2.30 -20.79
N LEU A 177 24.46 -2.98 -19.65
CA LEU A 177 25.68 -3.19 -18.87
C LEU A 177 26.36 -4.54 -19.14
N GLY A 178 25.72 -5.43 -19.91
CA GLY A 178 26.19 -6.80 -20.12
C GLY A 178 26.08 -7.69 -18.88
N TRP A 179 25.14 -7.39 -17.97
CA TRP A 179 24.91 -8.11 -16.72
C TRP A 179 23.77 -9.14 -16.86
N ALA A 180 23.79 -10.18 -16.02
CA ALA A 180 22.73 -11.20 -15.99
C ALA A 180 21.40 -10.66 -15.43
N SER A 181 21.47 -9.68 -14.53
CA SER A 181 20.33 -8.96 -13.93
C SER A 181 20.76 -7.56 -13.48
N TYR A 182 19.79 -6.71 -13.18
CA TYR A 182 20.02 -5.39 -12.57
C TYR A 182 19.06 -5.20 -11.40
N GLY A 183 19.62 -5.16 -10.18
CA GLY A 183 18.90 -5.13 -8.91
C GLY A 183 17.83 -6.23 -8.76
N ASP A 184 16.81 -5.95 -7.95
CA ASP A 184 15.69 -6.85 -7.64
C ASP A 184 14.36 -6.29 -8.18
N SER A 185 13.79 -6.94 -9.20
CA SER A 185 12.52 -6.53 -9.84
C SER A 185 11.27 -6.89 -9.05
N SER A 186 11.41 -7.60 -7.93
CA SER A 186 10.33 -7.87 -6.97
C SER A 186 10.58 -7.20 -5.62
N TYR A 187 11.51 -6.24 -5.55
CA TYR A 187 11.90 -5.56 -4.32
C TYR A 187 10.72 -4.95 -3.56
N VAL A 188 9.76 -4.34 -4.27
CA VAL A 188 8.51 -3.84 -3.65
C VAL A 188 7.76 -4.97 -2.95
N ASP A 189 7.56 -6.13 -3.57
CA ASP A 189 6.88 -7.27 -2.93
C ASP A 189 7.69 -7.81 -1.73
N HIS A 190 9.01 -7.81 -1.84
CA HIS A 190 9.93 -8.26 -0.79
C HIS A 190 10.02 -7.32 0.42
N VAL A 191 9.82 -6.02 0.25
CA VAL A 191 9.66 -5.08 1.38
C VAL A 191 8.25 -5.14 1.94
N MET A 192 7.24 -5.11 1.06
CA MET A 192 5.83 -4.98 1.45
C MET A 192 5.30 -6.24 2.17
N ARG A 193 5.95 -7.41 2.05
CA ARG A 193 5.63 -8.60 2.86
C ARG A 193 5.79 -8.40 4.37
N TYR A 194 6.60 -7.42 4.81
CA TYR A 194 6.77 -7.05 6.22
C TYR A 194 5.77 -5.99 6.69
N LEU A 195 4.90 -5.53 5.78
CA LEU A 195 3.94 -4.46 6.03
C LEU A 195 2.50 -4.98 5.88
N GLN A 196 1.71 -4.77 6.92
CA GLN A 196 0.26 -4.73 6.75
C GLN A 196 -0.12 -3.33 6.27
N VAL A 197 -0.98 -3.25 5.26
CA VAL A 197 -1.60 -1.99 4.87
C VAL A 197 -2.60 -1.63 5.96
N THR A 198 -2.28 -0.71 6.87
CA THR A 198 -3.30 -0.08 7.70
C THR A 198 -3.97 0.98 6.83
N PRO A 199 -5.29 0.88 6.57
CA PRO A 199 -5.98 1.91 5.81
C PRO A 199 -5.86 3.25 6.55
N SER A 200 -5.36 4.27 5.85
CA SER A 200 -5.26 5.62 6.41
C SER A 200 -6.65 6.19 6.71
N ALA A 201 -6.74 7.06 7.71
CA ALA A 201 -8.01 7.50 8.27
C ALA A 201 -8.74 8.48 7.34
N GLY A 202 -9.73 7.96 6.59
CA GLY A 202 -10.69 8.74 5.82
C GLY A 202 -12.02 8.01 5.75
N GLY A 203 -13.07 8.60 6.33
CA GLY A 203 -14.42 8.02 6.40
C GLY A 203 -14.78 7.44 7.78
N THR A 204 -15.73 8.08 8.45
CA THR A 204 -16.25 7.71 9.77
C THR A 204 -16.94 6.34 9.76
N THR A 205 -16.28 5.29 10.26
CA THR A 205 -16.91 4.20 11.03
C THR A 205 -15.84 3.31 11.71
N VAL A 206 -16.01 3.14 13.03
CA VAL A 206 -15.28 2.31 14.02
C VAL A 206 -14.88 0.91 13.48
N ALA A 207 -13.69 0.32 13.72
CA ALA A 207 -12.40 0.80 14.24
C ALA A 207 -11.24 -0.17 13.89
N SER A 208 -10.10 0.34 13.41
CA SER A 208 -8.89 -0.48 13.15
C SER A 208 -8.26 -1.08 14.41
N GLY A 209 -8.53 -0.51 15.60
CA GLY A 209 -8.07 -1.03 16.89
C GLY A 209 -8.66 -2.40 17.28
N ASN A 210 -9.70 -2.87 16.60
CA ASN A 210 -10.29 -4.19 16.86
C ASN A 210 -9.63 -5.31 16.05
N PHE A 211 -9.17 -5.05 14.81
CA PHE A 211 -8.56 -6.10 13.98
C PHE A 211 -7.31 -6.73 14.62
N LYS A 212 -6.46 -5.93 15.26
CA LYS A 212 -5.30 -6.47 15.99
C LYS A 212 -5.76 -7.44 17.10
N LYS A 213 -6.80 -7.10 17.87
CA LYS A 213 -7.34 -7.99 18.91
C LYS A 213 -7.96 -9.26 18.32
N VAL A 214 -8.66 -9.15 17.20
CA VAL A 214 -9.18 -10.31 16.45
C VAL A 214 -8.05 -11.26 16.09
N MET A 215 -6.93 -10.77 15.55
CA MET A 215 -5.80 -11.60 15.17
C MET A 215 -4.97 -12.10 16.35
N ASP A 216 -4.71 -11.26 17.36
CA ASP A 216 -4.05 -11.65 18.61
C ASP A 216 -4.79 -12.80 19.31
N GLU A 217 -6.13 -12.85 19.18
CA GLU A 217 -6.95 -13.97 19.64
C GLU A 217 -6.87 -15.17 18.67
N ALA A 218 -7.07 -14.96 17.38
CA ALA A 218 -7.12 -16.04 16.38
C ALA A 218 -5.82 -16.85 16.26
N LEU A 219 -4.67 -16.20 16.43
CA LEU A 219 -3.34 -16.83 16.36
C LEU A 219 -3.07 -17.81 17.51
N LYS A 220 -3.81 -17.72 18.63
CA LYS A 220 -3.74 -18.70 19.73
C LYS A 220 -4.20 -20.10 19.33
N TYR A 221 -4.87 -20.21 18.18
CA TYR A 221 -5.46 -21.46 17.69
C TYR A 221 -4.82 -21.95 16.40
N GLN A 222 -3.72 -21.35 15.94
CA GLN A 222 -3.06 -21.74 14.69
C GLN A 222 -2.66 -23.22 14.72
N GLY A 223 -3.00 -23.96 13.67
CA GLY A 223 -2.74 -25.40 13.54
C GLY A 223 -3.72 -26.30 14.30
N ASN A 224 -4.66 -25.75 15.08
CA ASN A 224 -5.71 -26.58 15.69
C ASN A 224 -6.61 -27.19 14.60
N PRO A 225 -7.10 -28.43 14.78
CA PRO A 225 -8.01 -29.05 13.84
C PRO A 225 -9.37 -28.32 13.81
N TYR A 226 -10.03 -28.41 12.66
CA TYR A 226 -11.42 -27.97 12.53
C TYR A 226 -12.36 -28.86 13.34
N VAL A 227 -13.33 -28.25 14.02
CA VAL A 227 -14.36 -28.96 14.77
C VAL A 227 -15.73 -28.40 14.38
N TRP A 228 -16.50 -29.19 13.63
CA TRP A 228 -17.85 -28.82 13.19
C TRP A 228 -18.74 -28.46 14.39
N GLY A 229 -19.36 -27.27 14.37
CA GLY A 229 -20.18 -26.79 15.48
C GLY A 229 -19.38 -26.17 16.64
N GLY A 230 -18.06 -26.28 16.65
CA GLY A 230 -17.18 -25.65 17.64
C GLY A 230 -17.20 -24.11 17.53
N ALA A 231 -17.24 -23.41 18.66
CA ALA A 231 -17.24 -21.95 18.73
C ALA A 231 -16.54 -21.40 20.00
N SER A 232 -15.59 -22.16 20.55
CA SER A 232 -14.84 -21.79 21.77
C SER A 232 -13.54 -22.61 21.91
N PRO A 233 -12.55 -22.15 22.68
CA PRO A 233 -11.31 -22.91 22.89
C PRO A 233 -11.53 -24.33 23.44
N ALA A 234 -12.55 -24.53 24.27
CA ALA A 234 -12.89 -25.82 24.86
C ALA A 234 -13.62 -26.77 23.88
N SER A 235 -14.33 -26.22 22.89
CA SER A 235 -15.08 -26.99 21.88
C SER A 235 -14.34 -27.16 20.55
N GLY A 236 -13.16 -26.55 20.40
CA GLY A 236 -12.61 -26.23 19.08
C GLY A 236 -13.49 -25.25 18.30
N PHE A 237 -13.18 -25.08 17.00
CA PHE A 237 -13.82 -24.09 16.14
C PHE A 237 -14.16 -24.66 14.76
N ASP A 238 -15.34 -24.30 14.24
CA ASP A 238 -15.58 -24.22 12.80
C ASP A 238 -15.25 -22.81 12.26
N CYS A 239 -15.38 -22.62 10.95
CA CYS A 239 -15.08 -21.36 10.27
C CYS A 239 -15.81 -20.15 10.88
N SER A 240 -17.11 -20.28 11.13
CA SER A 240 -17.95 -19.24 11.72
C SER A 240 -17.87 -19.15 13.24
N GLY A 241 -17.49 -20.24 13.91
CA GLY A 241 -17.15 -20.28 15.32
C GLY A 241 -15.87 -19.52 15.63
N LEU A 242 -14.84 -19.66 14.79
CA LEU A 242 -13.58 -18.92 14.91
C LEU A 242 -13.80 -17.41 14.76
N THR A 243 -14.50 -16.97 13.70
CA THR A 243 -14.80 -15.56 13.50
C THR A 243 -15.63 -14.99 14.65
N SER A 244 -16.72 -15.65 15.05
CA SER A 244 -17.59 -15.17 16.13
C SER A 244 -16.93 -15.16 17.52
N TRP A 245 -15.95 -16.03 17.78
CA TRP A 245 -15.12 -15.93 18.98
C TRP A 245 -14.17 -14.74 18.92
N CYS A 246 -13.35 -14.64 17.87
CA CYS A 246 -12.27 -13.64 17.81
C CYS A 246 -12.81 -12.20 17.73
N TYR A 247 -13.91 -11.97 17.01
CA TYR A 247 -14.59 -10.67 17.00
C TYR A 247 -15.21 -10.33 18.35
N ARG A 248 -15.80 -11.30 19.06
CA ARG A 248 -16.35 -11.08 20.41
C ARG A 248 -15.25 -10.70 21.41
N MET A 249 -14.08 -11.32 21.33
CA MET A 249 -12.91 -10.94 22.14
C MET A 249 -12.34 -9.55 21.78
N ALA A 250 -12.61 -9.07 20.57
CA ALA A 250 -12.37 -7.68 20.16
C ALA A 250 -13.55 -6.72 20.47
N GLY A 251 -14.62 -7.19 21.14
CA GLY A 251 -15.78 -6.38 21.53
C GLY A 251 -16.88 -6.25 20.46
N VAL A 252 -16.87 -7.11 19.44
CA VAL A 252 -17.80 -7.07 18.28
C VAL A 252 -18.62 -8.36 18.22
N GLN A 253 -19.94 -8.25 18.29
CA GLN A 253 -20.82 -9.42 18.33
C GLN A 253 -21.19 -9.89 16.92
N LEU A 254 -20.68 -11.05 16.50
CA LEU A 254 -21.07 -11.70 15.25
C LEU A 254 -22.11 -12.81 15.49
N PRO A 255 -23.06 -13.02 14.56
CA PRO A 255 -23.93 -14.20 14.54
C PRO A 255 -23.15 -15.53 14.46
N ARG A 256 -23.83 -16.63 14.81
CA ARG A 256 -23.16 -17.94 14.94
C ARG A 256 -22.77 -18.57 13.60
N THR A 257 -23.58 -18.44 12.55
CA THR A 257 -23.31 -19.13 11.26
C THR A 257 -22.78 -18.18 10.19
N ALA A 258 -21.97 -18.72 9.26
CA ALA A 258 -21.38 -17.96 8.16
C ALA A 258 -22.44 -17.19 7.32
N GLN A 259 -23.61 -17.79 7.10
CA GLN A 259 -24.73 -17.16 6.40
C GLN A 259 -25.31 -15.95 7.15
N GLU A 260 -25.41 -16.03 8.47
CA GLU A 260 -25.93 -14.90 9.28
C GLU A 260 -24.89 -13.78 9.38
N GLN A 261 -23.62 -14.12 9.54
CA GLN A 261 -22.51 -13.16 9.48
C GLN A 261 -22.47 -12.42 8.14
N PHE A 262 -22.67 -13.15 7.03
CA PHE A 262 -22.88 -12.55 5.71
C PHE A 262 -24.10 -11.63 5.71
N ASN A 263 -25.27 -12.09 6.14
CA ASN A 263 -26.50 -11.29 6.15
C ASN A 263 -26.38 -9.97 6.94
N THR A 264 -25.58 -9.94 8.01
CA THR A 264 -25.35 -8.73 8.84
C THR A 264 -24.21 -7.84 8.35
N ALA A 265 -23.24 -8.37 7.60
CA ALA A 265 -22.11 -7.60 7.11
C ALA A 265 -22.49 -6.68 5.94
N LYS A 266 -21.99 -5.43 5.93
CA LYS A 266 -22.10 -4.53 4.77
C LYS A 266 -21.22 -5.07 3.65
N ARG A 267 -21.79 -5.31 2.45
CA ARG A 267 -21.00 -5.71 1.27
C ARG A 267 -19.97 -4.63 0.93
N VAL A 268 -18.77 -5.07 0.56
CA VAL A 268 -17.68 -4.22 0.06
C VAL A 268 -17.09 -4.87 -1.18
N SER A 269 -16.67 -4.06 -2.15
CA SER A 269 -15.92 -4.55 -3.31
C SER A 269 -14.51 -5.00 -2.92
N GLU A 270 -13.81 -5.73 -3.80
CA GLU A 270 -12.43 -6.17 -3.55
C GLU A 270 -11.46 -5.00 -3.32
N THR A 271 -11.67 -3.87 -4.00
CA THR A 271 -10.87 -2.64 -3.84
C THR A 271 -11.19 -1.89 -2.55
N GLU A 272 -12.39 -2.07 -2.00
CA GLU A 272 -12.80 -1.50 -0.70
C GLU A 272 -12.49 -2.42 0.49
N ALA A 273 -12.20 -3.70 0.24
CA ALA A 273 -11.98 -4.73 1.25
C ALA A 273 -10.67 -4.46 2.04
N ARG A 274 -10.77 -4.50 3.36
CA ARG A 274 -9.70 -4.14 4.31
C ARG A 274 -9.47 -5.29 5.29
N ALA A 275 -8.28 -5.32 5.89
CA ALA A 275 -8.00 -6.28 6.96
C ALA A 275 -9.00 -6.08 8.12
N GLY A 276 -9.66 -7.16 8.54
CA GLY A 276 -10.77 -7.10 9.49
C GLY A 276 -12.17 -6.94 8.86
N ASP A 277 -12.29 -7.00 7.55
CA ASP A 277 -13.53 -7.44 6.91
C ASP A 277 -13.60 -8.99 6.93
N LEU A 278 -14.78 -9.55 6.72
CA LEU A 278 -14.97 -10.99 6.50
C LEU A 278 -14.93 -11.31 5.00
N VAL A 279 -14.43 -12.49 4.65
CA VAL A 279 -14.51 -13.05 3.31
C VAL A 279 -15.39 -14.30 3.32
N PHE A 280 -16.31 -14.40 2.36
CA PHE A 280 -17.35 -15.42 2.31
C PHE A 280 -17.25 -16.25 1.03
N PHE A 281 -17.57 -17.54 1.15
CA PHE A 281 -17.48 -18.52 0.06
C PHE A 281 -18.73 -19.38 -0.02
N SER A 282 -19.02 -19.87 -1.23
CA SER A 282 -20.19 -20.68 -1.57
C SER A 282 -19.82 -22.03 -2.16
N GLY A 283 -20.61 -23.06 -1.87
CA GLY A 283 -20.44 -24.39 -2.44
C GLY A 283 -19.21 -25.16 -1.96
N THR A 284 -18.62 -24.78 -0.82
CA THR A 284 -17.51 -25.54 -0.21
C THR A 284 -17.98 -26.86 0.43
N TYR A 285 -19.27 -26.93 0.77
CA TYR A 285 -20.02 -28.15 1.10
C TYR A 285 -21.51 -27.94 0.72
N GLU A 286 -22.34 -28.97 0.79
CA GLU A 286 -23.76 -28.87 0.40
C GLU A 286 -24.62 -28.09 1.43
N GLY A 287 -25.50 -27.20 0.95
CA GLY A 287 -26.53 -26.58 1.79
C GLY A 287 -26.78 -25.11 1.50
N LYS A 288 -26.40 -24.23 2.46
CA LYS A 288 -26.67 -22.79 2.41
C LYS A 288 -25.88 -22.10 1.27
N LEU A 289 -26.33 -20.92 0.86
CA LEU A 289 -25.63 -20.08 -0.12
C LEU A 289 -24.20 -19.76 0.32
N ILE A 290 -24.04 -19.31 1.57
CA ILE A 290 -22.74 -19.11 2.20
C ILE A 290 -22.42 -20.34 3.04
N THR A 291 -21.36 -21.04 2.64
CA THR A 291 -20.88 -22.27 3.25
C THR A 291 -19.66 -22.03 4.11
N HIS A 292 -18.79 -21.06 3.76
CA HIS A 292 -17.57 -20.80 4.53
C HIS A 292 -17.31 -19.30 4.74
N VAL A 293 -16.59 -18.99 5.81
CA VAL A 293 -16.18 -17.62 6.17
C VAL A 293 -14.75 -17.60 6.70
N GLY A 294 -14.00 -16.56 6.36
CA GLY A 294 -12.66 -16.28 6.89
C GLY A 294 -12.52 -14.81 7.30
N ILE A 295 -11.49 -14.54 8.10
CA ILE A 295 -11.06 -13.19 8.48
C ILE A 295 -10.17 -12.68 7.36
N TYR A 296 -10.56 -11.63 6.63
CA TYR A 296 -9.73 -11.06 5.57
C TYR A 296 -8.54 -10.30 6.17
N LEU A 297 -7.35 -10.49 5.59
CA LEU A 297 -6.09 -9.91 6.06
C LEU A 297 -5.56 -8.80 5.14
N GLY A 298 -6.28 -8.49 4.05
CA GLY A 298 -5.74 -7.72 2.93
C GLY A 298 -4.87 -8.57 2.01
N GLY A 299 -4.48 -7.98 0.87
CA GLY A 299 -3.55 -8.61 -0.08
C GLY A 299 -3.98 -9.97 -0.63
N GLY A 300 -5.30 -10.23 -0.72
CA GLY A 300 -5.82 -11.51 -1.19
C GLY A 300 -5.63 -12.68 -0.22
N LYS A 301 -5.41 -12.43 1.08
CA LYS A 301 -5.21 -13.47 2.10
C LYS A 301 -6.31 -13.46 3.16
N MET A 302 -6.58 -14.63 3.73
CA MET A 302 -7.46 -14.78 4.89
C MET A 302 -6.84 -15.64 5.99
N TYR A 303 -7.41 -15.57 7.18
CA TYR A 303 -7.21 -16.53 8.28
C TYR A 303 -8.53 -17.22 8.61
N ASN A 304 -8.55 -18.54 8.68
CA ASN A 304 -9.79 -19.32 8.76
C ASN A 304 -9.57 -20.69 9.39
N SER A 305 -10.65 -21.31 9.88
CA SER A 305 -10.70 -22.75 10.21
C SER A 305 -11.29 -23.51 9.02
N ASN A 306 -10.56 -24.47 8.44
CA ASN A 306 -11.02 -25.36 7.37
C ASN A 306 -10.55 -26.81 7.61
N ASP A 307 -10.85 -27.74 6.70
CA ASP A 307 -10.48 -29.16 6.82
C ASP A 307 -8.98 -29.41 7.08
N SER A 308 -8.09 -28.52 6.62
CA SER A 308 -6.64 -28.57 6.90
C SER A 308 -6.23 -28.03 8.27
N GLY A 309 -7.18 -27.49 9.05
CA GLY A 309 -7.00 -26.83 10.34
C GLY A 309 -7.24 -25.32 10.31
N ILE A 310 -6.81 -24.65 11.40
CA ILE A 310 -6.83 -23.19 11.54
C ILE A 310 -5.54 -22.60 11.00
N GLU A 311 -5.61 -21.88 9.88
CA GLU A 311 -4.45 -21.47 9.12
C GLU A 311 -4.67 -20.19 8.29
N TYR A 312 -3.63 -19.80 7.57
CA TYR A 312 -3.68 -18.78 6.53
C TYR A 312 -4.04 -19.41 5.18
N SER A 313 -4.89 -18.77 4.41
CA SER A 313 -5.25 -19.19 3.05
C SER A 313 -5.21 -18.04 2.06
N SER A 314 -4.83 -18.34 0.81
CA SER A 314 -4.93 -17.40 -0.31
C SER A 314 -6.35 -17.43 -0.88
N VAL A 315 -7.00 -16.27 -0.95
CA VAL A 315 -8.35 -16.08 -1.51
C VAL A 315 -8.30 -16.03 -3.04
N THR A 316 -7.19 -15.54 -3.61
CA THR A 316 -7.09 -15.19 -5.04
C THR A 316 -6.59 -16.32 -5.94
N THR A 317 -6.35 -17.51 -5.39
CA THR A 317 -5.77 -18.68 -6.10
C THR A 317 -6.44 -20.00 -5.74
N GLY A 318 -6.47 -20.96 -6.67
CA GLY A 318 -6.87 -22.34 -6.41
C GLY A 318 -8.32 -22.49 -5.94
N TYR A 319 -8.54 -23.43 -5.00
CA TYR A 319 -9.85 -23.78 -4.46
C TYR A 319 -10.64 -22.54 -3.95
N TRP A 320 -10.03 -21.71 -3.11
CA TRP A 320 -10.70 -20.54 -2.54
C TRP A 320 -11.13 -19.51 -3.59
N LYS A 321 -10.39 -19.37 -4.70
CA LYS A 321 -10.80 -18.50 -5.82
C LYS A 321 -12.06 -19.03 -6.49
N ALA A 322 -12.15 -20.35 -6.70
CA ALA A 322 -13.30 -20.99 -7.35
C ALA A 322 -14.58 -20.92 -6.51
N HIS A 323 -14.43 -20.86 -5.18
CA HIS A 323 -15.54 -20.77 -4.23
C HIS A 323 -15.82 -19.35 -3.71
N PHE A 324 -15.02 -18.34 -4.08
CA PHE A 324 -15.18 -16.96 -3.58
C PHE A 324 -16.56 -16.40 -3.92
N TYR A 325 -17.21 -15.81 -2.92
CA TYR A 325 -18.54 -15.22 -3.08
C TYR A 325 -18.54 -13.71 -2.87
N SER A 326 -18.02 -13.22 -1.73
CA SER A 326 -18.05 -11.78 -1.41
C SER A 326 -17.15 -11.40 -0.24
N TYR A 327 -16.78 -10.12 -0.16
CA TYR A 327 -16.28 -9.50 1.06
C TYR A 327 -17.41 -8.78 1.81
N GLY A 328 -17.35 -8.74 3.14
CA GLY A 328 -18.31 -7.99 3.95
C GLY A 328 -17.69 -7.38 5.20
N ARG A 329 -17.90 -6.09 5.37
CA ARG A 329 -17.50 -5.31 6.53
C ARG A 329 -18.43 -5.59 7.70
N VAL A 330 -17.84 -5.92 8.85
CA VAL A 330 -18.59 -6.06 10.11
C VAL A 330 -19.04 -4.66 10.56
N LEU A 331 -20.29 -4.57 10.99
CA LEU A 331 -20.89 -3.36 11.56
C LEU A 331 -20.99 -3.52 13.08
N ASN A 332 -20.80 -2.42 13.81
CA ASN A 332 -20.99 -2.33 15.26
C ASN A 332 -22.33 -1.65 15.59
#